data_AF-A0A348WDX2-F1
#
_entry.id   AF-A0A348WDX2-F1
#
_cell.length_a   1.000
_cell.length_b   1.000
_cell.length_c   1.000
_cell.angle_alpha   90.00
_cell.angle_beta   90.00
_cell.angle_gamma   90.00
#
_symmetry.space_group_name_H-M   'P 1'
#
loop_
_entity.id
_entity.type
_entity.pdbx_description
1 polymer ?
#
loop_
_entity_poly.entity_id
_entity_poly.type
_entity_poly.pdbx_seq_one_letter_code
_entity_poly.pdbx_strand_id
1 'polypeptide(L)'
;MTRDAALAHVADYYDRGAFQSELADLVTYRSESQNPAPEAAAELRRYLDEAMLPRLSKLGFDCEIIANPDPRGGPLLIGERREGEGLPMVLTYG
;
A
#
# COMPACT_ATOMS: atom_id res chain seq x y z
N MET A 1 9.07 21.81 -2.29
CA MET A 1 9.82 20.93 -3.20
C MET A 1 9.54 21.39 -4.63
N THR A 2 10.54 21.48 -5.50
CA THR A 2 10.32 21.79 -6.92
C THR A 2 10.06 20.52 -7.72
N ARG A 3 9.48 20.65 -8.92
CA ARG A 3 9.28 19.53 -9.84
C ARG A 3 10.59 18.79 -10.14
N ASP A 4 11.65 19.51 -10.43
CA ASP A 4 12.94 18.92 -10.80
C ASP A 4 13.59 18.19 -9.61
N ALA A 5 13.41 18.70 -8.38
CA ALA A 5 13.86 18.01 -7.18
C ALA A 5 13.11 16.68 -6.98
N ALA A 6 11.80 16.64 -7.26
CA ALA A 6 11.02 15.40 -7.17
C ALA A 6 11.48 14.35 -8.21
N LEU A 7 11.75 14.78 -9.45
CA LEU A 7 12.26 13.90 -10.50
C LEU A 7 13.65 13.35 -10.18
N ALA A 8 14.56 14.21 -9.73
CA ALA A 8 15.90 13.79 -9.32
C ALA A 8 15.86 12.78 -8.16
N HIS A 9 14.96 12.99 -7.19
CA HIS A 9 14.81 12.09 -6.06
C HIS A 9 14.30 10.70 -6.48
N VAL A 10 13.29 10.63 -7.36
CA VAL A 10 12.77 9.35 -7.88
C VAL A 10 13.83 8.61 -8.71
N ALA A 11 14.61 9.33 -9.52
CA ALA A 11 15.70 8.74 -10.28
C ALA A 11 16.77 8.12 -9.35
N ASP A 12 17.23 8.87 -8.33
CA ASP A 12 18.20 8.36 -7.36
C ASP A 12 17.68 7.14 -6.58
N TYR A 13 16.42 7.19 -6.13
CA TYR A 13 15.77 6.08 -5.43
C TYR A 13 15.70 4.80 -6.29
N TYR A 14 15.46 4.95 -7.60
CA TYR A 14 15.46 3.84 -8.53
C TYR A 14 16.88 3.34 -8.84
N ASP A 15 17.79 4.24 -9.24
CA ASP A 15 19.15 3.91 -9.70
C ASP A 15 20.01 3.29 -8.59
N ARG A 16 19.75 3.63 -7.32
CA ARG A 16 20.40 3.02 -6.16
C ARG A 16 19.83 1.65 -5.79
N GLY A 17 18.82 1.17 -6.50
CA GLY A 17 18.18 -0.13 -6.28
C GLY A 17 17.25 -0.19 -5.07
N ALA A 18 16.96 0.95 -4.41
CA ALA A 18 16.07 0.98 -3.26
C ALA A 18 14.65 0.54 -3.63
N PHE A 19 14.14 1.01 -4.78
CA PHE A 19 12.86 0.55 -5.32
C PHE A 19 12.83 -0.98 -5.51
N GLN A 20 13.88 -1.53 -6.15
CA GLN A 20 13.95 -2.96 -6.42
C GLN A 20 13.99 -3.77 -5.11
N SER A 21 14.79 -3.34 -4.13
CA SER A 21 14.88 -4.03 -2.84
C SER A 21 13.54 -4.03 -2.11
N GLU A 22 12.89 -2.87 -2.02
CA GLU A 22 11.60 -2.76 -1.34
C GLU A 22 10.50 -3.55 -2.07
N LEU A 23 10.49 -3.54 -3.40
CA LEU A 23 9.57 -4.35 -4.20
C LEU A 23 9.84 -5.85 -4.03
N ALA A 24 11.10 -6.26 -3.99
CA ALA A 24 11.48 -7.66 -3.77
C ALA A 24 10.92 -8.18 -2.44
N ASP A 25 10.96 -7.37 -1.37
CA ASP A 25 10.36 -7.71 -0.09
C ASP A 25 8.82 -7.84 -0.19
N LEU A 26 8.17 -6.91 -0.90
CA LEU A 26 6.72 -6.90 -1.07
C LEU A 26 6.20 -8.12 -1.85
N VAL A 27 6.92 -8.57 -2.88
CA VAL A 27 6.49 -9.74 -3.67
C VAL A 27 6.71 -11.08 -2.96
N THR A 28 7.36 -11.10 -1.79
CA THR A 28 7.48 -12.33 -0.98
C THR A 28 6.17 -12.74 -0.32
N TYR A 29 5.23 -11.80 -0.15
CA TYR A 29 3.90 -12.07 0.39
C TYR A 29 3.05 -12.72 -0.70
N ARG A 30 2.57 -13.94 -0.46
CA ARG A 30 1.74 -14.70 -1.42
C ARG A 30 0.26 -14.32 -1.28
N SER A 31 -0.01 -13.02 -1.40
CA SER A 31 -1.27 -12.37 -1.02
C SER A 31 -2.34 -12.38 -2.12
N GLU A 32 -2.49 -13.48 -2.85
CA GLU A 32 -3.46 -13.60 -3.94
C GLU A 32 -4.90 -13.59 -3.38
N SER A 33 -5.62 -12.49 -3.60
CA SER A 33 -6.95 -12.28 -3.00
C SER A 33 -8.08 -13.12 -3.59
N GLN A 34 -7.89 -13.67 -4.79
CA GLN A 34 -8.87 -14.55 -5.45
C GLN A 34 -8.67 -16.03 -5.12
N ASN A 35 -7.58 -16.37 -4.42
CA ASN A 35 -7.29 -17.73 -4.04
C ASN A 35 -8.12 -18.11 -2.80
N PRO A 36 -8.99 -19.13 -2.88
CA PRO A 36 -9.89 -19.49 -1.79
C PRO A 36 -9.19 -20.24 -0.65
N ALA A 37 -7.90 -20.57 -0.80
CA ALA A 37 -7.16 -21.31 0.20
C ALA A 37 -6.99 -20.48 1.49
N PRO A 38 -7.25 -21.05 2.69
CA PRO A 38 -7.13 -20.31 3.96
C PRO A 38 -5.76 -19.66 4.17
N GLU A 39 -4.69 -20.29 3.69
CA GLU A 39 -3.33 -19.76 3.73
C GLU A 39 -3.15 -18.49 2.89
N ALA A 40 -3.84 -18.37 1.75
CA ALA A 40 -3.79 -17.16 0.92
C ALA A 40 -4.49 -15.99 1.61
N ALA A 41 -5.62 -16.25 2.28
CA ALA A 41 -6.30 -15.24 3.09
C ALA A 41 -5.43 -14.78 4.28
N ALA A 42 -4.73 -15.70 4.95
CA ALA A 42 -3.80 -15.37 6.02
C ALA A 42 -2.60 -14.55 5.52
N GLU A 43 -2.01 -14.92 4.37
CA GLU A 43 -0.90 -14.18 3.77
C GLU A 43 -1.32 -12.79 3.28
N LEU A 44 -2.54 -12.65 2.72
CA LEU A 44 -3.10 -11.35 2.38
C LEU A 44 -3.28 -10.48 3.62
N ARG A 45 -3.79 -11.05 4.72
CA ARG A 45 -3.89 -10.31 5.98
C ARG A 45 -2.52 -9.86 6.48
N ARG A 46 -1.52 -10.76 6.44
CA ARG A 46 -0.13 -10.46 6.82
C ARG A 46 0.46 -9.34 5.96
N TYR A 47 0.21 -9.35 4.64
CA TYR A 47 0.62 -8.28 3.74
C TYR A 47 0.02 -6.92 4.12
N LEU A 48 -1.28 -6.88 4.44
CA LEU A 48 -1.91 -5.63 4.85
C LEU A 48 -1.37 -5.12 6.19
N ASP A 49 -1.25 -5.99 7.19
CA ASP A 49 -0.82 -5.62 8.55
C ASP A 49 0.68 -5.26 8.62
N GLU A 50 1.56 -6.07 8.01
CA GLU A 50 3.01 -5.94 8.15
C GLU A 50 3.63 -5.05 7.07
N ALA A 51 3.04 -5.03 5.86
CA ALA A 51 3.63 -4.30 4.74
C ALA A 51 2.91 -2.98 4.45
N MET A 52 1.59 -2.98 4.25
CA MET A 52 0.87 -1.80 3.74
C MET A 52 0.53 -0.79 4.84
N LEU A 53 -0.06 -1.25 5.94
CA LEU A 53 -0.46 -0.39 7.05
C LEU A 53 0.70 0.50 7.55
N PRO A 54 1.89 -0.05 7.87
CA PRO A 54 2.98 0.79 8.39
C PRO A 54 3.51 1.80 7.36
N ARG A 55 3.52 1.43 6.07
CA ARG A 55 3.96 2.31 4.97
C ARG A 55 3.04 3.51 4.83
N LEU A 56 1.72 3.29 4.81
CA LEU A 56 0.73 4.35 4.67
C LEU A 56 0.65 5.23 5.93
N SER A 57 0.67 4.63 7.12
CA SER A 57 0.70 5.40 8.37
C SER A 57 1.93 6.28 8.50
N LYS A 58 3.12 5.82 8.05
CA LYS A 58 4.34 6.65 8.01
C LYS A 58 4.22 7.84 7.05
N LEU A 59 3.37 7.75 6.03
CA LEU A 59 3.05 8.83 5.10
C LEU A 59 1.94 9.77 5.63
N GLY A 60 1.46 9.56 6.86
CA GLY A 60 0.45 10.38 7.52
C GLY A 60 -0.99 10.05 7.13
N PHE A 61 -1.25 8.83 6.66
CA PHE A 61 -2.63 8.34 6.47
C PHE A 61 -3.17 7.74 7.76
N ASP A 62 -4.43 8.05 8.07
CA ASP A 62 -5.23 7.28 9.00
C ASP A 62 -5.78 6.07 8.24
N CYS A 63 -5.47 4.86 8.71
CA CYS A 63 -5.78 3.63 7.99
C CYS A 63 -6.68 2.70 8.79
N GLU A 64 -7.58 2.01 8.09
CA GLU A 64 -8.43 0.96 8.64
C GLU A 64 -8.40 -0.27 7.71
N ILE A 65 -8.33 -1.47 8.31
CA ILE A 65 -8.49 -2.73 7.59
C ILE A 65 -9.90 -3.26 7.86
N ILE A 66 -10.70 -3.37 6.82
CA ILE A 66 -12.12 -3.70 6.85
C ILE A 66 -12.32 -5.10 6.27
N ALA A 67 -13.11 -5.92 6.96
CA ALA A 67 -13.50 -7.23 6.44
C ALA A 67 -14.39 -7.07 5.20
N ASN A 68 -14.15 -7.90 4.18
CA ASN A 68 -14.99 -7.89 2.99
C ASN A 68 -16.36 -8.49 3.32
N PRO A 69 -17.48 -7.82 2.98
CA PRO A 69 -18.79 -8.42 3.14
C PRO A 69 -19.02 -9.62 2.20
N ASP A 70 -18.30 -9.72 1.07
CA ASP A 70 -18.29 -10.91 0.24
C ASP A 70 -17.21 -11.88 0.77
N PRO A 71 -17.59 -13.09 1.26
CA PRO A 71 -16.63 -14.05 1.80
C PRO A 71 -15.65 -14.61 0.75
N ARG A 72 -15.88 -14.36 -0.54
CA ARG A 72 -14.95 -14.68 -1.62
C ARG A 72 -13.88 -13.61 -1.83
N GLY A 73 -14.05 -12.44 -1.23
CA GLY A 73 -13.12 -11.33 -1.33
C GLY A 73 -12.20 -11.24 -0.12
N GLY A 74 -10.96 -10.79 -0.35
CA GLY A 74 -10.02 -10.45 0.71
C GLY A 74 -10.37 -9.13 1.43
N PRO A 75 -9.81 -8.90 2.63
CA PRO A 75 -9.99 -7.65 3.38
C PRO A 75 -9.53 -6.43 2.58
N LEU A 76 -10.10 -5.28 2.90
CA LEU A 76 -9.79 -3.99 2.26
C LEU A 76 -8.99 -3.13 3.24
N LEU A 77 -7.95 -2.46 2.76
CA LEU A 77 -7.29 -1.39 3.51
C LEU A 77 -7.73 -0.05 2.93
N ILE A 78 -8.35 0.78 3.76
CA ILE A 78 -8.73 2.16 3.41
C ILE A 78 -7.81 3.11 4.17
N GLY A 79 -7.18 4.04 3.45
CA GLY A 79 -6.35 5.10 4.03
C GLY A 79 -6.88 6.47 3.64
N GLU A 80 -7.06 7.36 4.61
CA GLU A 80 -7.42 8.76 4.40
C GLU A 80 -6.29 9.68 4.89
N ARG A 81 -5.95 10.69 4.09
CA ARG A 81 -5.09 11.80 4.52
C ARG A 81 -5.71 13.12 4.10
N ARG A 82 -5.94 14.01 5.06
CA ARG A 82 -6.46 15.36 4.82
C ARG A 82 -5.31 16.35 4.76
N GLU A 83 -5.12 16.98 3.60
CA GLU A 83 -4.05 17.96 3.39
C GLU A 83 -4.52 19.42 3.54
N GLY A 84 -5.83 19.66 3.49
CA GLY A 84 -6.40 20.99 3.65
C GLY A 84 -7.85 21.08 3.17
N GLU A 85 -8.58 22.05 3.71
CA GLU A 85 -9.94 22.36 3.29
C GLU A 85 -9.97 22.93 1.86
N GLY A 86 -10.93 22.48 1.05
CA GLY A 86 -11.14 22.98 -0.32
C GLY A 86 -10.14 22.50 -1.38
N LEU A 87 -9.21 21.60 -1.03
CA LEU A 87 -8.32 20.97 -2.01
C LEU A 87 -9.02 19.82 -2.76
N PRO A 88 -8.58 19.47 -3.99
CA PRO A 88 -9.11 18.33 -4.71
C PRO A 88 -8.87 17.01 -3.95
N MET A 89 -9.87 16.13 -3.97
CA MET A 89 -9.70 14.76 -3.49
C MET A 89 -9.04 13.90 -4.56
N VAL A 90 -8.00 13.15 -4.16
CA VAL A 90 -7.36 12.15 -5.00
C VAL A 90 -7.71 10.77 -4.45
N LEU A 91 -8.31 9.92 -5.29
CA LEU A 91 -8.59 8.52 -4.97
C LEU A 91 -7.64 7.62 -5.77
N THR A 92 -6.88 6.79 -5.07
CA THR A 92 -6.07 5.72 -5.67
C THR A 92 -6.66 4.37 -5.29
N TYR A 93 -6.77 3.48 -6.27
CA TYR A 93 -7.22 2.10 -6.08
C TYR A 93 -6.18 1.14 -6.64
N GLY A 94 -5.85 0.10 -5.87
CA GLY A 94 -4.83 -0.90 -6.19
C GLY A 94 -4.93 -2.11 -5.29
#